data_AF-A0AAN8SYB3-F1
#
_entry.id   AF-A0AAN8SYB3-F1
#
_cell.length_a   1.000
_cell.length_b   1.000
_cell.length_c   1.000
_cell.angle_alpha   90.00
_cell.angle_beta   90.00
_cell.angle_gamma   90.00
#
_symmetry.space_group_name_H-M   'P 1'
#
loop_
_entity.id
_entity.type
_entity.pdbx_description
1 polymer ?
#
loop_
_entity_poly.entity_id
_entity_poly.type
_entity_poly.pdbx_seq_one_letter_code
_entity_poly.pdbx_strand_id
1 'polypeptide(L)'
;MSLTHDHHRENAEVYTDPLICMKKSLELLEEINLPRGILPLENVVKAGRNHETGFVWLKQKKETDHCFKKIKKTGTYAAEVASLSKIVD
;
A
#
# COMPACT_ATOMS: atom_id res chain seq x y z
N MET A 1 14.71 17.10 4.86
CA MET A 1 13.28 17.44 5.01
C MET A 1 12.51 16.29 4.37
N SER A 2 11.86 15.40 5.11
CA SER A 2 10.60 15.69 5.81
C SER A 2 10.41 14.78 7.03
N LEU A 3 10.28 15.37 8.22
CA LEU A 3 10.07 14.74 9.52
C LEU A 3 8.61 14.30 9.77
N THR A 4 7.77 14.18 8.74
CA THR A 4 6.30 14.10 8.91
C THR A 4 5.67 12.70 8.77
N HIS A 5 6.44 11.65 8.48
CA HIS A 5 5.89 10.30 8.28
C HIS A 5 6.26 9.26 9.35
N ASP A 6 7.28 9.49 10.17
CA ASP A 6 7.77 8.46 11.09
C ASP A 6 6.82 8.18 12.26
N HIS A 7 6.14 9.19 12.81
CA HIS A 7 5.22 8.99 13.95
C HIS A 7 4.07 8.03 13.61
N HIS A 8 3.59 8.06 12.37
CA HIS A 8 2.55 7.16 11.91
C HIS A 8 2.99 5.69 11.81
N ARG A 9 4.29 5.40 11.91
CA ARG A 9 4.84 4.03 11.83
C ARG A 9 5.15 3.43 13.20
N GLU A 10 5.10 4.23 14.26
CA GLU A 10 5.25 3.74 15.62
C GLU A 10 4.19 2.66 15.91
N ASN A 11 4.59 1.54 16.52
CA ASN A 11 3.73 0.37 16.80
C ASN A 11 3.00 -0.24 15.59
N ALA A 12 3.39 0.11 14.37
CA ALA A 12 2.77 -0.44 13.18
C ALA A 12 3.08 -1.93 13.02
N GLU A 13 2.09 -2.67 12.52
CA GLU A 13 2.31 -4.02 12.05
C GLU A 13 3.07 -3.96 10.71
N VAL A 14 4.15 -4.72 10.58
CA VAL A 14 5.02 -4.72 9.40
C VAL A 14 5.29 -6.14 8.93
N TYR A 15 5.07 -6.37 7.64
CA TYR A 15 5.29 -7.64 6.97
C TYR A 15 6.37 -7.50 5.90
N THR A 16 7.20 -8.53 5.74
CA THR A 16 8.26 -8.59 4.72
C THR A 16 8.21 -9.85 3.86
N ASP A 17 7.41 -10.86 4.24
CA ASP A 17 7.13 -11.99 3.37
C ASP A 17 6.24 -11.53 2.19
N PRO A 18 6.64 -11.76 0.93
CA PRO A 18 5.91 -11.26 -0.24
C PRO A 18 4.47 -11.78 -0.34
N LEU A 19 4.20 -13.03 0.04
CA LEU A 19 2.86 -13.61 -0.01
C LEU A 19 1.98 -12.98 1.06
N ILE A 20 2.52 -12.76 2.25
CA ILE A 20 1.80 -12.05 3.32
C ILE A 20 1.56 -10.58 2.96
N CYS A 21 2.55 -9.89 2.38
CA CYS A 21 2.40 -8.51 1.93
C CYS A 21 1.26 -8.38 0.90
N MET A 22 1.23 -9.26 -0.10
CA MET A 22 0.16 -9.30 -1.10
C MET A 22 -1.20 -9.55 -0.44
N LYS A 23 -1.29 -10.58 0.43
CA LYS A 23 -2.53 -10.92 1.14
C LYS A 23 -3.06 -9.73 1.95
N LYS A 24 -2.21 -9.11 2.77
CA LYS A 24 -2.58 -7.97 3.63
C LYS A 24 -2.97 -6.73 2.84
N SER A 25 -2.32 -6.51 1.69
CA SER A 25 -2.70 -5.42 0.79
C SER A 25 -4.09 -5.64 0.18
N LEU A 26 -4.43 -6.87 -0.20
CA LEU A 26 -5.75 -7.20 -0.72
C LEU A 26 -6.85 -7.10 0.34
N GLU A 27 -6.59 -7.59 1.56
CA GLU A 27 -7.48 -7.44 2.72
C GLU A 27 -7.78 -5.96 2.97
N LEU A 28 -6.74 -5.11 3.02
CA LEU A 28 -6.91 -3.67 3.17
C LEU A 28 -7.79 -3.05 2.08
N LEU A 29 -7.52 -3.35 0.80
CA LEU A 29 -8.32 -2.80 -0.30
C LEU A 29 -9.80 -3.20 -0.17
N GLU A 30 -10.08 -4.41 0.28
CA GLU A 30 -11.43 -4.88 0.54
C GLU A 30 -12.09 -4.15 1.72
N GLU A 31 -11.36 -3.97 2.84
CA GLU A 31 -11.83 -3.20 4.00
C GLU A 31 -12.24 -1.77 3.63
N ILE A 32 -11.53 -1.12 2.70
CA ILE A 32 -11.81 0.27 2.28
C ILE A 32 -12.57 0.37 0.96
N ASN A 33 -13.16 -0.73 0.48
CA ASN A 33 -13.97 -0.79 -0.75
C ASN A 33 -13.24 -0.30 -2.02
N LEU A 34 -11.92 -0.48 -2.10
CA LEU A 34 -11.14 -0.18 -3.29
C LEU A 34 -10.99 -1.39 -4.22
N PRO A 35 -10.91 -1.17 -5.55
CA PRO A 35 -10.68 -2.27 -6.48
C PRO A 35 -9.33 -2.95 -6.27
N ARG A 36 -9.32 -4.29 -6.21
CA ARG A 36 -8.09 -5.12 -6.08
C ARG A 36 -7.04 -4.87 -7.17
N GLY A 37 -7.47 -4.41 -8.35
CA GLY A 37 -6.59 -4.13 -9.49
C GLY A 37 -5.98 -2.73 -9.49
N ILE A 38 -6.15 -1.93 -8.42
CA ILE A 38 -5.62 -0.57 -8.39
C ILE A 38 -4.12 -0.53 -8.12
N LEU A 39 -3.54 -1.56 -7.47
CA LEU A 39 -2.12 -1.59 -7.08
C LEU A 39 -1.32 -2.68 -7.81
N PRO A 40 -0.05 -2.42 -8.18
CA PRO A 40 0.86 -3.43 -8.72
C PRO A 40 1.49 -4.29 -7.61
N LEU A 41 0.74 -5.26 -7.08
CA LEU A 41 1.14 -6.04 -5.89
C LEU A 41 2.31 -7.03 -6.10
N GLU A 42 2.62 -7.38 -7.35
CA GLU A 42 3.64 -8.39 -7.72
C GLU A 42 5.05 -8.04 -7.22
N ASN A 43 5.34 -6.76 -7.05
CA ASN A 43 6.66 -6.26 -6.65
C ASN A 43 6.73 -5.81 -5.19
N VAL A 44 5.67 -5.98 -4.40
CA VAL A 44 5.64 -5.54 -3.00
C VAL A 44 6.53 -6.45 -2.14
N VAL A 45 7.44 -5.83 -1.39
CA VAL A 45 8.41 -6.50 -0.51
C VAL A 45 8.28 -6.09 0.95
N LYS A 46 7.48 -5.06 1.23
CA LYS A 46 7.10 -4.70 2.59
C LYS A 46 5.71 -4.07 2.57
N ALA A 47 4.87 -4.49 3.49
CA ALA A 47 3.60 -3.86 3.76
C ALA A 47 3.57 -3.46 5.24
N GLY A 48 3.08 -2.27 5.56
CA GLY A 48 2.92 -1.85 6.93
C GLY A 48 1.62 -1.11 7.15
N ARG A 49 1.07 -1.28 8.34
CA ARG A 49 -0.18 -0.65 8.78
C ARG A 49 -0.08 -0.29 10.24
N ASN A 50 -0.33 0.97 10.54
CA ASN A 50 -0.65 1.41 11.89
C ASN A 50 -2.18 1.49 12.01
N HIS A 51 -2.74 0.63 12.84
CA HIS A 51 -4.19 0.56 13.05
C HIS A 51 -4.73 1.76 13.83
N GLU A 52 -3.94 2.34 14.73
CA GLU A 52 -4.35 3.49 15.56
C GLU A 52 -4.50 4.77 14.73
N THR A 53 -3.61 4.98 13.76
CA THR A 53 -3.60 6.18 12.91
C THR A 53 -4.25 5.97 11.54
N GLY A 54 -4.52 4.71 11.16
CA GLY A 54 -4.97 4.35 9.82
C GLY A 54 -3.90 4.52 8.74
N PHE A 55 -2.64 4.71 9.11
CA PHE A 55 -1.55 4.88 8.14
C PHE A 55 -1.13 3.54 7.55
N VAL A 56 -1.05 3.49 6.23
CA VAL A 56 -0.67 2.30 5.47
C VAL A 56 0.44 2.65 4.48
N TRP A 57 1.39 1.74 4.29
CA TRP A 57 2.40 1.89 3.25
C TRP A 57 2.79 0.56 2.64
N LEU A 58 3.12 0.61 1.35
CA LEU A 58 3.64 -0.51 0.59
C LEU A 58 4.98 -0.10 -0.02
N LYS A 59 6.01 -0.93 0.18
CA LYS A 59 7.30 -0.78 -0.47
C LYS A 59 7.44 -1.82 -1.58
N GLN A 60 7.83 -1.35 -2.75
CA GLN A 60 8.12 -2.16 -3.92
C GLN A 60 9.63 -2.33 -4.10
N LYS A 61 10.05 -3.33 -4.87
CA LYS A 61 11.47 -3.48 -5.25
C LYS A 61 12.02 -2.24 -5.96
N LYS A 62 11.17 -1.59 -6.75
CA LYS A 62 11.47 -0.40 -7.56
C LYS A 62 10.17 0.32 -7.91
N GLU A 63 10.30 1.54 -8.41
CA GLU A 63 9.21 2.20 -9.12
C GLU A 63 8.67 1.29 -10.23
N THR A 64 7.35 1.24 -10.36
CA THR A 64 6.66 0.30 -11.25
C THR A 64 5.54 1.00 -12.00
N ASP A 65 5.54 0.86 -13.32
CA ASP A 65 4.42 1.23 -14.16
C ASP A 65 3.30 0.18 -14.08
N HIS A 66 2.06 0.65 -13.94
CA HIS A 66 0.87 -0.18 -13.90
C HIS A 66 -0.08 0.21 -15.03
N CYS A 67 -0.39 -0.76 -15.89
CA CYS A 67 -1.36 -0.58 -16.97
C CYS A 67 -2.76 -1.04 -16.52
N PHE A 68 -3.67 -0.08 -16.42
CA PHE A 68 -5.09 -0.33 -16.17
C PHE A 68 -5.75 -0.86 -17.45
N LYS A 69 -5.64 -2.18 -17.68
CA LYS A 69 -6.04 -2.87 -18.93
C LYS A 69 -7.42 -2.47 -19.46
N LYS A 70 -8.41 -2.30 -18.58
CA LYS A 70 -9.80 -1.94 -18.95
C LYS A 70 -9.91 -0.56 -19.61
N ILE A 71 -9.11 0.41 -19.18
CA ILE A 71 -9.15 1.79 -19.66
C ILE A 71 -7.95 2.17 -20.53
N LYS A 72 -7.01 1.23 -20.73
CA LYS A 72 -5.77 1.41 -21.51
C LYS A 72 -4.95 2.64 -21.09
N LYS A 73 -4.94 2.95 -19.79
CA LYS A 73 -4.10 4.00 -19.19
C LYS A 73 -2.99 3.38 -18.38
N THR A 74 -1.85 4.06 -18.34
CA THR A 74 -0.70 3.70 -17.49
C THR A 74 -0.54 4.74 -16.40
N GLY A 75 -0.33 4.29 -15.17
CA GLY A 75 0.13 5.13 -14.06
C GLY A 75 1.44 4.58 -13.50
N THR A 76 2.26 5.45 -12.93
CA THR A 76 3.53 5.07 -12.31
C THR A 76 3.40 5.11 -10.79
N TYR A 77 3.81 4.03 -10.13
CA TYR A 77 3.85 3.92 -8.68
C TYR A 77 5.28 4.03 -8.19
N ALA A 78 5.54 5.02 -7.32
CA ALA A 78 6.83 5.18 -6.67
C ALA A 78 7.26 3.91 -5.91
N ALA A 79 8.56 3.78 -5.65
CA ALA A 79 9.13 2.63 -4.93
C ALA A 79 8.52 2.45 -3.52
N GLU A 80 7.97 3.50 -2.94
CA GLU A 80 7.14 3.42 -1.74
C GLU A 80 5.89 4.27 -1.95
N VAL A 81 4.73 3.74 -1.58
CA VAL A 81 3.46 4.46 -1.58
C VAL A 81 2.85 4.38 -0.19
N ALA A 82 2.23 5.48 0.24
CA ALA A 82 1.61 5.57 1.55
C ALA A 82 0.28 6.32 1.46
N SER A 83 -0.63 6.03 2.40
CA SER A 83 -1.91 6.68 2.51
C SER A 83 -2.41 6.66 3.96
N LEU A 84 -3.35 7.54 4.27
CA LEU A 84 -4.20 7.44 5.45
C LEU A 84 -5.52 6.81 5.00
N SER A 85 -5.76 5.56 5.38
CA SER A 85 -7.07 4.96 5.22
C SER A 85 -7.99 5.55 6.29
N LYS A 86 -8.78 6.56 5.94
CA LYS A 86 -9.96 6.91 6.74
C LYS A 86 -10.98 5.79 6.55
N ILE A 87 -11.14 4.95 7.56
CA ILE A 87 -12.31 4.07 7.66
C ILE A 87 -13.47 5.03 7.91
N VAL A 88 -14.36 5.16 6.92
CA VAL A 88 -15.65 5.82 7.11
C VAL A 88 -16.52 4.84 7.88
N ASP A 89 -16.75 5.13 9.16
CA ASP A 89 -17.79 4.48 9.96
C ASP A 89 -19.18 4.75 9.38
#